data_AF-A0AAP9KSU1-F1
#
_entry.id   AF-A0AAP9KSU1-F1
#
_cell.length_a   1.000
_cell.length_b   1.000
_cell.length_c   1.000
_cell.angle_alpha   90.00
_cell.angle_beta   90.00
_cell.angle_gamma   90.00
#
_symmetry.space_group_name_H-M   'P 1'
#
loop_
_entity.id
_entity.type
_entity.pdbx_description
1 polymer ?
#
loop_
_entity_poly.entity_id
_entity_poly.type
_entity_poly.pdbx_seq_one_letter_code
_entity_poly.pdbx_strand_id
1 'polypeptide(L)'
;MNKQEIIKRIEDIEQGLTSLQLTMELLSTHAEVIQMFTNDDLSSLNIPTDVLCNHWDKVKDGCNLHKLTCAIAINSSEELSNICYEKLDELKKVIKDVM
;
A
#
# COMPACT_ATOMS: atom_id res chain seq x y z
N MET A 1 14.40 30.10 10.39
CA MET A 1 14.08 29.56 9.06
C MET A 1 13.14 30.55 8.38
N ASN A 2 13.43 31.01 7.17
CA ASN A 2 12.52 31.92 6.48
C ASN A 2 11.34 31.11 5.87
N LYS A 3 10.25 31.79 5.47
CA LYS A 3 9.06 31.11 4.91
C LYS A 3 9.39 30.25 3.69
N GLN A 4 10.25 30.76 2.81
CA GLN A 4 10.64 30.07 1.58
C GLN A 4 11.37 28.76 1.89
N GLU A 5 12.19 28.73 2.92
CA GLU A 5 12.91 27.54 3.37
C GLU A 5 11.96 26.52 4.02
N ILE A 6 10.95 26.96 4.76
CA ILE A 6 9.90 26.07 5.29
C ILE A 6 9.09 25.46 4.13
N ILE A 7 8.63 26.28 3.19
CA ILE A 7 7.85 25.82 2.02
C ILE A 7 8.67 24.82 1.21
N LYS A 8 9.95 25.12 0.94
CA LYS A 8 10.82 24.21 0.21
C LYS A 8 10.96 22.84 0.89
N ARG A 9 11.10 22.80 2.22
CA ARG A 9 11.15 21.53 2.95
C ARG A 9 9.84 20.76 2.86
N ILE A 10 8.70 21.45 2.83
CA ILE A 10 7.39 20.81 2.62
C ILE A 10 7.31 20.21 1.21
N GLU A 11 7.76 20.94 0.19
CA GLU A 11 7.80 20.46 -1.20
C GLU A 11 8.73 19.24 -1.34
N ASP A 12 9.89 19.24 -0.67
CA ASP A 12 10.82 18.10 -0.65
C ASP A 12 10.16 16.86 0.00
N ILE A 13 9.40 17.04 1.08
CA ILE A 13 8.64 15.97 1.75
C ILE A 13 7.51 15.46 0.84
N GLU A 14 6.73 16.38 0.25
CA GLU A 14 5.63 16.07 -0.67
C GLU A 14 6.11 15.24 -1.86
N GLN A 15 7.27 15.57 -2.43
CA GLN A 15 7.87 14.79 -3.52
C GLN A 15 8.18 13.36 -3.07
N GLY A 16 8.76 13.18 -1.88
CA GLY A 16 9.05 11.86 -1.31
C GLY A 16 7.79 11.05 -1.04
N LEU A 17 6.76 11.68 -0.47
CA LEU A 17 5.47 11.04 -0.19
C LEU A 17 4.71 10.69 -1.46
N THR A 18 4.76 11.53 -2.48
CA THR A 18 4.16 11.26 -3.80
C THR A 18 4.84 10.05 -4.47
N SER A 19 6.17 9.95 -4.37
CA SER A 19 6.88 8.76 -4.87
C SER A 19 6.46 7.49 -4.15
N LEU A 20 6.24 7.56 -2.83
CA LEU A 20 5.76 6.43 -2.04
C LEU A 20 4.32 6.05 -2.42
N GLN A 21 3.46 7.04 -2.61
CA GLN A 21 2.07 6.89 -3.02
C GLN A 21 1.96 6.13 -4.34
N LEU A 22 2.67 6.58 -5.38
CA LEU A 22 2.71 5.91 -6.68
C LEU A 22 3.27 4.49 -6.60
N THR A 23 4.25 4.25 -5.72
CA THR A 23 4.80 2.91 -5.48
C THR A 23 3.74 1.99 -4.87
N MET A 24 2.90 2.50 -3.96
CA MET A 24 1.79 1.75 -3.37
C MET A 24 0.68 1.46 -4.39
N GLU A 25 0.33 2.40 -5.28
CA GLU A 25 -0.60 2.14 -6.38
C GLU A 25 -0.10 1.03 -7.31
N LEU A 26 1.19 1.07 -7.66
CA LEU A 26 1.81 0.06 -8.51
C LEU A 26 1.79 -1.31 -7.82
N LEU A 27 2.15 -1.36 -6.53
CA LEU A 27 2.08 -2.58 -5.73
C LEU A 27 0.66 -3.14 -5.69
N SER A 28 -0.35 -2.29 -5.46
CA SER A 28 -1.76 -2.72 -5.46
C SER A 28 -2.14 -3.32 -6.79
N THR A 29 -1.86 -2.61 -7.89
CA THR A 29 -2.19 -3.05 -9.26
C THR A 29 -1.54 -4.40 -9.58
N HIS A 30 -0.28 -4.58 -9.19
CA HIS A 30 0.42 -5.84 -9.41
C HIS A 30 -0.05 -6.96 -8.48
N ALA A 31 -0.38 -6.65 -7.23
CA ALA A 31 -0.87 -7.65 -6.28
C ALA A 31 -2.26 -8.16 -6.68
N GLU A 32 -3.17 -7.28 -7.10
CA GLU A 32 -4.55 -7.63 -7.48
C GLU A 32 -4.64 -8.66 -8.61
N VAL A 33 -3.69 -8.66 -9.54
CA VAL A 33 -3.68 -9.59 -10.68
C VAL A 33 -3.05 -10.95 -10.38
N ILE A 34 -2.45 -11.14 -9.20
CA ILE A 34 -1.87 -12.43 -8.80
C ILE A 34 -2.99 -13.43 -8.53
N GLN A 35 -2.99 -14.53 -9.29
CA GLN A 35 -3.87 -15.67 -9.03
C GLN A 35 -3.27 -16.55 -7.93
N MET A 36 -3.81 -16.43 -6.72
CA MET A 36 -3.36 -17.21 -5.58
C MET A 36 -3.92 -18.62 -5.61
N PHE A 37 -3.06 -19.61 -5.37
CA PHE A 37 -3.50 -20.97 -5.07
C PHE A 37 -4.17 -20.99 -3.69
N THR A 38 -5.42 -21.42 -3.63
CA THR A 38 -6.27 -21.38 -2.44
C THR A 38 -6.40 -22.72 -1.75
N ASN A 39 -6.97 -22.74 -0.55
CA ASN A 39 -7.30 -23.98 0.14
C ASN A 39 -8.34 -24.82 -0.65
N ASP A 40 -9.23 -24.16 -1.40
CA ASP A 40 -10.18 -24.84 -2.29
C ASP A 40 -9.42 -25.52 -3.44
N ASP A 41 -8.48 -24.81 -4.06
CA ASP A 41 -7.61 -25.39 -5.09
C ASP A 41 -6.80 -26.57 -4.54
N LEU A 42 -6.21 -26.43 -3.34
CA LEU A 42 -5.50 -27.51 -2.67
C LEU A 42 -6.40 -28.72 -2.42
N SER A 43 -7.63 -28.48 -1.96
CA SER A 43 -8.60 -29.53 -1.67
C SER A 43 -9.12 -30.25 -2.91
N SER A 44 -9.04 -29.61 -4.08
CA SER A 44 -9.42 -30.20 -5.36
C SER A 44 -8.38 -31.18 -5.91
N LEU A 45 -7.15 -31.17 -5.38
CA LEU A 45 -6.09 -32.07 -5.82
C LEU A 45 -6.33 -33.48 -5.30
N ASN A 46 -6.10 -34.48 -6.16
CA ASN A 46 -6.13 -35.89 -5.77
C ASN A 46 -4.83 -36.29 -5.04
N ILE A 47 -4.65 -35.78 -3.82
CA ILE A 47 -3.46 -36.02 -2.98
C ILE A 47 -3.83 -36.68 -1.64
N PRO A 48 -2.89 -37.38 -1.00
CA PRO A 48 -3.11 -37.94 0.33
C PRO A 48 -3.50 -36.88 1.38
N THR A 49 -4.40 -37.24 2.30
CA THR A 49 -4.92 -36.32 3.33
C THR A 49 -3.84 -35.78 4.25
N ASP A 50 -2.85 -36.58 4.61
CA ASP A 50 -1.71 -36.15 5.43
C ASP A 50 -0.88 -35.08 4.70
N VAL A 51 -0.65 -35.25 3.39
CA VAL A 51 0.02 -34.25 2.55
C VAL A 51 -0.80 -32.96 2.47
N LEU A 52 -2.11 -33.07 2.28
CA LEU A 52 -3.03 -31.93 2.27
C LEU A 52 -2.98 -31.16 3.61
N CYS A 53 -3.11 -31.86 4.74
CA CYS A 53 -3.05 -31.26 6.07
C CYS A 53 -1.70 -30.54 6.31
N ASN A 54 -0.59 -31.14 5.85
CA ASN A 54 0.74 -30.56 5.99
C ASN A 54 0.94 -29.24 5.22
N HIS A 55 0.09 -28.95 4.22
CA HIS A 55 0.18 -27.77 3.36
C HIS A 55 -0.96 -26.76 3.59
N TRP A 56 -2.00 -27.16 4.31
CA TRP A 56 -3.22 -26.37 4.49
C TRP A 56 -2.95 -24.97 5.04
N ASP A 57 -2.20 -24.88 6.15
CA ASP A 57 -1.91 -23.60 6.80
C ASP A 57 -1.00 -22.72 5.94
N LYS A 58 -0.03 -23.31 5.22
CA LYS A 58 0.85 -22.56 4.32
C LYS A 58 0.07 -21.89 3.18
N VAL A 59 -0.88 -22.61 2.59
CA VAL A 59 -1.75 -22.08 1.54
C VAL A 59 -2.63 -20.96 2.08
N LYS A 60 -3.24 -21.19 3.26
CA LYS A 60 -4.06 -20.20 3.95
C LYS A 60 -3.27 -18.92 4.27
N ASP A 61 -2.06 -19.06 4.80
CA ASP A 61 -1.18 -17.94 5.13
C ASP A 61 -0.77 -17.16 3.88
N GLY A 62 -0.49 -17.86 2.77
CA GLY A 62 -0.23 -17.23 1.47
C GLY A 62 -1.41 -16.39 0.99
N CYS A 63 -2.63 -16.93 1.03
CA CYS A 63 -3.85 -16.19 0.68
C CYS A 63 -4.08 -14.97 1.59
N ASN A 64 -3.83 -15.11 2.89
CA ASN A 64 -3.98 -14.00 3.83
C ASN A 64 -2.93 -12.91 3.59
N LEU A 65 -1.67 -13.29 3.36
CA LEU A 65 -0.59 -12.36 3.05
C LEU A 65 -0.89 -11.56 1.78
N HIS A 66 -1.39 -12.22 0.73
CA HIS A 66 -1.83 -11.56 -0.50
C HIS A 66 -2.92 -10.51 -0.23
N LYS A 67 -3.99 -10.90 0.46
CA LYS A 67 -5.09 -9.99 0.84
C LYS A 67 -4.59 -8.79 1.65
N LEU A 68 -3.74 -9.04 2.65
CA LEU A 68 -3.17 -7.98 3.49
C LEU A 68 -2.27 -7.04 2.68
N THR A 69 -1.49 -7.59 1.74
CA THR A 69 -0.63 -6.81 0.86
C THR A 69 -1.45 -5.86 -0.01
N CYS A 70 -2.51 -6.36 -0.66
CA CYS A 70 -3.43 -5.52 -1.43
C CYS A 70 -4.05 -4.43 -0.55
N ALA A 71 -4.58 -4.80 0.63
CA ALA A 71 -5.24 -3.85 1.52
C ALA A 71 -4.28 -2.74 2.01
N ILE A 72 -3.06 -3.10 2.40
CA ILE A 72 -2.04 -2.12 2.83
C ILE A 72 -1.67 -1.20 1.68
N ALA A 73 -1.45 -1.73 0.48
CA ALA A 73 -1.09 -0.96 -0.69
C ALA A 73 -2.19 0.05 -1.07
N ILE A 74 -3.45 -0.39 -1.14
CA ILE A 74 -4.61 0.47 -1.45
C ILE A 74 -4.75 1.57 -0.40
N ASN A 75 -4.89 1.19 0.88
CA ASN A 75 -5.15 2.14 1.95
C ASN A 75 -4.00 3.15 2.12
N SER A 76 -2.75 2.69 2.01
CA SER A 76 -1.58 3.58 2.11
C SER A 76 -1.53 4.54 0.92
N SER A 77 -1.83 4.07 -0.29
CA SER A 77 -1.91 4.96 -1.45
C SER A 77 -2.97 6.04 -1.28
N GLU A 78 -4.18 5.68 -0.86
CA GLU A 78 -5.29 6.61 -0.65
C GLU A 78 -4.94 7.66 0.42
N GLU A 79 -4.40 7.22 1.56
CA GLU A 79 -4.04 8.14 2.64
C GLU A 79 -2.86 9.05 2.25
N LEU A 80 -1.87 8.53 1.53
CA LEU A 80 -0.77 9.36 1.00
C LEU A 80 -1.26 10.36 -0.04
N SER A 81 -2.21 9.99 -0.89
CA SER A 81 -2.83 10.90 -1.86
C SER A 81 -3.48 12.10 -1.16
N ASN A 82 -4.29 11.84 -0.12
CA ASN A 82 -4.87 12.89 0.72
C ASN A 82 -3.80 13.77 1.37
N ILE A 83 -2.73 13.17 1.91
CA ILE A 83 -1.63 13.95 2.51
C ILE A 83 -0.96 14.87 1.49
N CYS A 84 -0.58 14.33 0.33
CA CYS A 84 0.17 15.07 -0.68
C CYS A 84 -0.66 16.19 -1.31
N TYR A 85 -1.90 15.90 -1.74
CA TYR A 85 -2.66 16.82 -2.58
C TYR A 85 -3.61 17.74 -1.82
N GLU A 86 -3.97 17.41 -0.57
CA GLU A 86 -4.85 18.24 0.25
C GLU A 86 -4.08 18.86 1.42
N LYS A 87 -3.61 18.02 2.35
CA LYS A 87 -3.08 18.51 3.64
C LYS A 87 -1.80 19.34 3.49
N LEU A 88 -0.86 18.92 2.64
CA LEU A 88 0.39 19.68 2.43
C LEU A 88 0.14 20.96 1.63
N ASP A 89 -0.80 20.96 0.68
CA ASP A 89 -1.16 22.17 -0.07
C ASP A 89 -1.83 23.22 0.84
N GLU A 90 -2.75 22.79 1.71
CA GLU A 90 -3.34 23.64 2.74
C GLU A 90 -2.29 24.22 3.69
N LEU A 91 -1.35 23.39 4.17
CA LEU A 91 -0.27 23.85 5.04
C LEU A 91 0.61 24.91 4.35
N LYS A 92 0.97 24.69 3.07
CA LYS A 92 1.72 25.67 2.28
C LYS A 92 0.97 26.99 2.15
N LYS A 93 -0.36 26.99 1.97
CA LYS A 93 -1.20 28.20 1.94
C LYS A 93 -1.16 28.94 3.27
N VAL A 94 -1.39 28.24 4.38
CA VAL A 94 -1.36 28.84 5.74
C VAL A 94 -0.01 29.50 6.02
N ILE A 95 1.11 28.87 5.65
CA ILE A 95 2.44 29.43 5.86
C ILE A 95 2.69 30.68 5.01
N LYS A 96 2.13 30.74 3.80
CA LYS A 96 2.21 31.93 2.94
C LYS A 96 1.40 33.09 3.52
N ASP A 97 0.27 32.79 4.16
CA ASP A 97 -0.70 33.78 4.63
C ASP A 97 -0.40 34.32 6.05
N VAL A 98 0.16 33.50 6.96
CA VAL A 98 0.28 33.82 8.40
C VAL A 98 1.67 34.25 8.83
N MET A 99 2.70 33.52 8.39
CA MET A 99 4.09 33.98 8.59
C MET A 99 4.34 35.08 7.59
#